data_AF-A0A537LUG4-F1
#
_entry.id   AF-A0A537LUG4-F1
#
_cell.length_a   1.000
_cell.length_b   1.000
_cell.length_c   1.000
_cell.angle_alpha   90.00
_cell.angle_beta   90.00
_cell.angle_gamma   90.00
#
_symmetry.space_group_name_H-M   'P 1'
#
loop_
_entity.id
_entity.type
_entity.pdbx_description
1 polymer ?
#
loop_
_entity_poly.entity_id
_entity_poly.type
_entity_poly.pdbx_seq_one_letter_code
_entity_poly.pdbx_strand_id
1 'polypeptide(L)'
;MTAFPAALRRLTALLLLAAAIPASAQEAPRPPAGKWVVDFAPSQCLASRLYGTGEDAVTLLVKPSPLGNVVQVALITKGRRGDAEQVAGAISVDDRAPADASFLAYNLEGGDKQVVNVANLSQQAFAPLRQATRVHIRAGARPDVTLQLTQMKQVTDALDTCVADLQTVWNVDSQSNGTIRQYAIPKRQFINLFTAEDYPSTAIRQAQTGDLSFVLLIDEKGALADCTIDQTSGVASLDAQSCFVFRTRAKFTPAVGADGQPAKSILKGIIHWVLPGGSTKPKRKYAEGVEE
;
A
#
# COMPACT_ATOMS: atom_id res chain seq x y z
N MET A 1 52.64 -71.61 -33.49
CA MET A 1 53.06 -70.67 -32.43
C MET A 1 53.11 -69.28 -33.04
N THR A 2 52.14 -68.43 -32.73
CA THR A 2 52.25 -66.95 -32.60
C THR A 2 50.85 -66.41 -32.29
N ALA A 3 50.71 -65.81 -31.12
CA ALA A 3 49.46 -65.32 -30.54
C ALA A 3 49.13 -63.90 -31.03
N PHE A 4 47.85 -63.61 -31.23
CA PHE A 4 47.30 -62.27 -31.42
C PHE A 4 47.17 -61.55 -30.06
N PRO A 5 47.55 -60.27 -29.90
CA PRO A 5 47.23 -59.52 -28.69
C PRO A 5 45.83 -58.91 -28.80
N ALA A 6 45.02 -59.12 -27.76
CA ALA A 6 43.73 -58.48 -27.56
C ALA A 6 43.94 -57.02 -27.12
N ALA A 7 43.46 -56.06 -27.92
CA ALA A 7 43.44 -54.65 -27.54
C ALA A 7 42.24 -54.37 -26.61
N LEU A 8 42.57 -54.04 -25.37
CA LEU A 8 41.65 -53.73 -24.28
C LEU A 8 40.98 -52.37 -24.52
N ARG A 9 39.70 -52.37 -24.93
CA ARG A 9 38.86 -51.15 -24.98
C ARG A 9 38.57 -50.68 -23.55
N ARG A 10 39.24 -49.62 -23.10
CA ARG A 10 38.91 -48.91 -21.86
C ARG A 10 37.61 -48.13 -22.07
N LEU A 11 36.51 -48.62 -21.49
CA LEU A 11 35.28 -47.85 -21.31
C LEU A 11 35.49 -46.86 -20.16
N THR A 12 35.75 -45.60 -20.51
CA THR A 12 35.77 -44.50 -19.54
C THR A 12 34.33 -44.18 -19.13
N ALA A 13 33.91 -44.64 -17.95
CA ALA A 13 32.62 -44.26 -17.39
C ALA A 13 32.68 -42.77 -16.98
N LEU A 14 31.97 -41.91 -17.72
CA LEU A 14 31.77 -40.51 -17.34
C LEU A 14 30.80 -40.46 -16.15
N LEU A 15 31.33 -40.30 -14.93
CA LEU A 15 30.52 -40.04 -13.75
C LEU A 15 29.96 -38.60 -13.87
N LEU A 16 28.67 -38.46 -14.21
CA LEU A 16 27.94 -37.20 -14.06
C LEU A 16 27.76 -36.92 -12.56
N LEU A 17 28.65 -36.10 -11.97
CA LEU A 17 28.37 -35.49 -10.67
C LEU A 17 27.19 -34.53 -10.86
N ALA A 18 26.00 -34.93 -10.44
CA ALA A 18 24.90 -34.01 -10.22
C ALA A 18 25.33 -33.04 -9.11
N ALA A 19 25.69 -31.80 -9.48
CA ALA A 19 25.89 -30.73 -8.52
C ALA A 19 24.55 -30.48 -7.83
N ALA A 20 24.41 -30.95 -6.59
CA ALA A 20 23.30 -30.56 -5.72
C ALA A 20 23.41 -29.05 -5.52
N ILE A 21 22.56 -28.29 -6.19
CA ILE A 21 22.39 -26.86 -5.93
C ILE A 21 21.96 -26.79 -4.46
N PRO A 22 22.73 -26.13 -3.57
CA PRO A 22 22.28 -25.98 -2.19
C PRO A 22 20.95 -25.23 -2.25
N ALA A 23 19.89 -25.87 -1.75
CA ALA A 23 18.63 -25.20 -1.52
C ALA A 23 18.94 -23.98 -0.65
N SER A 24 18.72 -22.77 -1.18
CA SER A 24 18.83 -21.52 -0.45
C SER A 24 18.05 -21.70 0.85
N ALA A 25 18.75 -21.66 1.99
CA ALA A 25 18.11 -21.77 3.29
C ALA A 25 17.15 -20.59 3.44
N GLN A 26 15.86 -20.83 3.17
CA GLN A 26 14.84 -19.82 3.34
C GLN A 26 14.77 -19.51 4.83
N GLU A 27 15.12 -18.28 5.18
CA GLU A 27 15.16 -17.84 6.58
C GLU A 27 13.81 -18.13 7.24
N ALA A 28 13.85 -18.77 8.41
CA ALA A 28 12.64 -19.17 9.11
C ALA A 28 11.75 -17.93 9.35
N PRO A 29 10.42 -18.04 9.19
CA PRO A 29 9.52 -16.91 9.42
C PRO A 29 9.74 -16.31 10.81
N ARG A 30 9.96 -15.01 10.86
CA ARG A 30 10.20 -14.29 12.11
C ARG A 30 8.98 -14.44 13.01
N PRO A 31 9.17 -14.96 14.24
CA PRO A 31 8.06 -15.19 15.14
C PRO A 31 7.53 -13.86 15.69
N PRO A 32 6.27 -13.83 16.12
CA PRO A 32 5.72 -12.66 16.78
C PRO A 32 6.38 -12.40 18.13
N ALA A 33 6.71 -11.14 18.38
CA ALA A 33 7.26 -10.66 19.66
C ALA A 33 6.21 -9.92 20.52
N GLY A 34 4.96 -9.91 20.09
CA GLY A 34 3.83 -9.33 20.80
C GLY A 34 2.49 -9.90 20.35
N LYS A 35 1.41 -9.44 21.00
CA LYS A 35 0.03 -9.69 20.55
C LYS A 35 -0.30 -8.75 19.38
N TRP A 36 -1.32 -9.10 18.61
CA TRP A 36 -1.97 -8.12 17.74
C TRP A 36 -2.61 -7.02 18.57
N VAL A 37 -2.43 -5.78 18.14
CA VAL A 37 -3.17 -4.62 18.61
C VAL A 37 -4.05 -4.16 17.45
N VAL A 38 -5.36 -4.08 17.67
CA VAL A 38 -6.30 -3.48 16.73
C VAL A 38 -6.82 -2.20 17.37
N ASP A 39 -6.47 -1.08 16.76
CA ASP A 39 -6.80 0.27 17.23
C ASP A 39 -8.02 0.80 16.46
N PHE A 40 -9.06 1.15 17.21
CA PHE A 40 -10.29 1.77 16.75
C PHE A 40 -10.15 3.28 16.97
N ALA A 41 -9.27 3.91 16.19
CA ALA A 41 -8.99 5.32 16.34
C ALA A 41 -10.15 6.18 15.78
N PRO A 42 -10.30 7.44 16.21
CA PRO A 42 -11.43 8.28 15.82
C PRO A 42 -11.61 8.48 14.31
N SER A 43 -10.55 8.36 13.50
CA SER A 43 -10.55 8.58 12.05
C SER A 43 -9.91 7.45 11.23
N GLN A 44 -9.53 6.33 11.85
CA GLN A 44 -8.90 5.21 11.14
C GLN A 44 -8.94 3.91 11.92
N CYS A 45 -8.85 2.79 11.21
CA CYS A 45 -8.70 1.46 11.78
C CYS A 45 -7.29 0.94 11.50
N LEU A 46 -6.60 0.44 12.52
CA LEU A 46 -5.21 0.01 12.36
C LEU A 46 -4.94 -1.26 13.15
N ALA A 47 -4.48 -2.31 12.47
CA ALA A 47 -3.89 -3.46 13.15
C ALA A 47 -2.38 -3.36 13.09
N SER A 48 -1.71 -3.63 14.21
CA SER A 48 -0.25 -3.68 14.27
C SER A 48 0.26 -4.83 15.13
N ARG A 49 1.44 -5.34 14.80
CA ARG A 49 2.13 -6.34 15.62
C ARG A 49 3.64 -6.27 15.42
N LEU A 50 4.36 -6.41 16.53
CA LEU A 50 5.81 -6.50 16.57
C LEU A 50 6.27 -7.94 16.31
N TYR A 51 7.33 -8.08 15.52
CA TYR A 51 8.01 -9.33 15.18
C TYR A 51 9.51 -9.21 15.45
N GLY A 52 10.09 -10.28 15.99
CA GLY A 52 11.50 -10.30 16.38
C GLY A 52 11.84 -9.27 17.47
N THR A 53 13.13 -9.07 17.69
CA THR A 53 13.67 -8.23 18.77
C THR A 53 14.95 -7.53 18.32
N GLY A 54 15.38 -6.49 19.03
CA GLY A 54 16.70 -5.88 18.82
C GLY A 54 16.79 -5.04 17.54
N GLU A 55 17.84 -5.25 16.74
CA GLU A 55 18.03 -4.57 15.46
C GLU A 55 17.13 -5.13 14.35
N ASP A 56 16.71 -6.39 14.49
CA ASP A 56 15.81 -7.10 13.57
C ASP A 56 14.33 -6.96 13.98
N ALA A 57 14.00 -6.00 14.84
CA ALA A 57 12.61 -5.74 15.18
C ALA A 57 11.85 -5.15 13.98
N VAL A 58 10.70 -5.73 13.65
CA VAL A 58 9.82 -5.26 12.56
C VAL A 58 8.39 -5.13 13.09
N THR A 59 7.77 -4.00 12.84
CA THR A 59 6.33 -3.84 13.06
C THR A 59 5.60 -3.98 11.73
N LEU A 60 4.70 -4.95 11.63
CA LEU A 60 3.74 -5.04 10.54
C LEU A 60 2.51 -4.20 10.90
N LEU A 61 2.06 -3.36 9.98
CA LEU A 61 0.79 -2.65 10.08
C LEU A 61 -0.14 -2.99 8.90
N VAL A 62 -1.42 -3.07 9.22
CA VAL A 62 -2.51 -3.25 8.27
C VAL A 62 -3.55 -2.17 8.55
N LYS A 63 -3.76 -1.26 7.59
CA LYS A 63 -4.73 -0.16 7.67
C LYS A 63 -5.71 -0.25 6.49
N PRO A 64 -6.95 -0.76 6.68
CA PRO A 64 -7.98 -0.66 5.65
C PRO A 64 -8.40 0.81 5.43
N SER A 65 -8.85 1.12 4.21
CA SER A 65 -9.43 2.42 3.90
C SER A 65 -10.80 2.58 4.58
N PRO A 66 -11.24 3.82 4.87
CA PRO A 66 -12.58 4.05 5.39
C PRO A 66 -13.71 3.58 4.45
N LEU A 67 -13.45 3.42 3.15
CA LEU A 67 -14.41 2.84 2.21
C LEU A 67 -14.32 1.31 2.10
N GLY A 68 -13.25 0.71 2.64
CA GLY A 68 -13.01 -0.72 2.56
C GLY A 68 -12.57 -1.22 1.18
N ASN A 69 -12.05 -0.39 0.27
CA ASN A 69 -11.61 -0.86 -1.06
C ASN A 69 -10.10 -1.13 -1.14
N VAL A 70 -9.32 -0.45 -0.31
CA VAL A 70 -7.85 -0.53 -0.27
C VAL A 70 -7.40 -0.88 1.13
N VAL A 71 -6.31 -1.64 1.23
CA VAL A 71 -5.64 -1.96 2.48
C VAL A 71 -4.18 -1.58 2.37
N GLN A 72 -3.73 -0.69 3.25
CA GLN A 72 -2.30 -0.35 3.36
C GLN A 72 -1.61 -1.42 4.20
N VAL A 73 -0.55 -1.99 3.64
CA VAL A 73 0.36 -2.89 4.36
C VAL A 73 1.68 -2.16 4.53
N ALA A 74 2.12 -1.99 5.77
CA ALA A 74 3.36 -1.30 6.06
C ALA A 74 4.29 -2.13 6.95
N LEU A 75 5.59 -2.03 6.67
CA LEU A 75 6.67 -2.49 7.54
C LEU A 75 7.38 -1.29 8.14
N ILE A 76 7.47 -1.25 9.46
CA ILE A 76 8.35 -0.31 10.17
C ILE A 76 9.54 -1.09 10.68
N THR A 77 10.74 -0.67 10.25
CA THR A 77 12.01 -1.28 10.63
C THR A 77 12.96 -0.23 11.19
N LYS A 78 13.99 -0.67 11.92
CA LYS A 78 15.15 0.19 12.18
C LYS A 78 15.91 0.43 10.87
N GLY A 79 16.34 1.66 10.66
CA GLY A 79 17.05 2.05 9.45
C GLY A 79 17.53 3.50 9.47
N ARG A 80 18.52 3.81 8.63
CA ARG A 80 19.05 5.17 8.53
C ARG A 80 18.07 6.13 7.86
N ARG A 81 18.20 7.41 8.21
CA ARG A 81 17.47 8.52 7.59
C ARG A 81 17.82 8.62 6.10
N GLY A 82 16.81 8.80 5.27
CA GLY A 82 16.89 9.01 3.82
C GLY A 82 15.67 9.78 3.32
N ASP A 83 15.73 10.18 2.07
CA ASP A 83 14.58 10.82 1.42
C ASP A 83 13.48 9.80 1.14
N ALA A 84 12.26 10.29 0.94
CA ALA A 84 11.16 9.43 0.51
C ALA A 84 11.46 8.86 -0.89
N GLU A 85 11.42 7.53 -1.03
CA GLU A 85 11.78 6.83 -2.25
C GLU A 85 10.73 5.79 -2.61
N GLN A 86 10.42 5.66 -3.90
CA GLN A 86 9.61 4.57 -4.40
C GLN A 86 10.48 3.37 -4.74
N VAL A 87 10.15 2.23 -4.18
CA VAL A 87 10.89 0.98 -4.31
C VAL A 87 9.99 -0.11 -4.88
N ALA A 88 10.49 -0.80 -5.90
CA ALA A 88 9.84 -2.02 -6.41
C ALA A 88 9.94 -3.13 -5.37
N GLY A 89 8.92 -3.98 -5.31
CA GLY A 89 8.82 -5.03 -4.32
C GLY A 89 7.79 -6.08 -4.70
N ALA A 90 7.60 -7.05 -3.80
CA ALA A 90 6.59 -8.07 -3.96
C ALA A 90 6.12 -8.56 -2.59
N ILE A 91 4.87 -9.03 -2.54
CA ILE A 91 4.27 -9.66 -1.37
C ILE A 91 3.87 -11.08 -1.74
N SER A 92 4.41 -12.06 -1.03
CA SER A 92 4.03 -13.46 -1.13
C SER A 92 3.29 -13.88 0.13
N VAL A 93 2.21 -14.65 -0.03
CA VAL A 93 1.34 -15.07 1.07
C VAL A 93 1.29 -16.58 1.10
N ASP A 94 1.70 -17.16 2.24
CA ASP A 94 1.93 -18.60 2.38
C ASP A 94 2.80 -19.13 1.21
N ASP A 95 2.32 -20.13 0.46
CA ASP A 95 3.01 -20.73 -0.68
C ASP A 95 2.55 -20.18 -2.05
N ARG A 96 1.85 -19.04 -2.05
CA ARG A 96 1.38 -18.40 -3.30
C ARG A 96 2.51 -17.68 -4.02
N ALA A 97 2.37 -17.57 -5.35
CA ALA A 97 3.27 -16.77 -6.17
C ALA A 97 3.33 -15.31 -5.66
N PRO A 98 4.51 -14.66 -5.71
CA PRO A 98 4.64 -13.26 -5.32
C PRO A 98 3.74 -12.36 -6.17
N ALA A 99 3.01 -11.45 -5.53
CA ALA A 99 2.31 -10.37 -6.19
C ALA A 99 3.21 -9.12 -6.19
N ASP A 100 3.44 -8.53 -7.36
CA ASP A 100 4.20 -7.29 -7.48
C ASP A 100 3.54 -6.17 -6.66
N ALA A 101 4.37 -5.39 -5.99
CA ALA A 101 3.93 -4.26 -5.17
C ALA A 101 4.90 -3.09 -5.33
N SER A 102 4.37 -1.88 -5.31
CA SER A 102 5.18 -0.67 -5.21
C SER A 102 5.13 -0.14 -3.79
N PHE A 103 6.31 -0.03 -3.18
CA PHE A 103 6.46 0.49 -1.83
C PHE A 103 6.92 1.94 -1.89
N LEU A 104 6.39 2.75 -0.97
CA LEU A 104 7.01 4.02 -0.60
C LEU A 104 7.82 3.82 0.68
N ALA A 105 9.12 4.05 0.59
CA ALA A 105 10.04 4.08 1.71
C ALA A 105 10.19 5.52 2.22
N TYR A 106 10.02 5.77 3.51
CA TYR A 106 10.26 7.08 4.13
C TYR A 106 10.57 6.95 5.62
N ASN A 107 11.13 7.99 6.24
CA ASN A 107 11.35 8.00 7.69
C ASN A 107 10.15 8.53 8.47
N LEU A 108 9.86 7.93 9.62
CA LEU A 108 8.88 8.48 10.55
C LEU A 108 9.40 9.80 11.13
N GLU A 109 8.52 10.80 11.16
CA GLU A 109 8.79 12.06 11.83
C GLU A 109 8.93 11.85 13.35
N GLY A 110 9.97 12.41 13.96
CA GLY A 110 10.29 12.21 15.38
C GLY A 110 10.83 10.82 15.75
N GLY A 111 10.85 9.86 14.82
CA GLY A 111 11.42 8.53 15.01
C GLY A 111 12.89 8.49 14.60
N ASP A 112 13.81 8.62 15.56
CA ASP A 112 15.23 8.45 15.27
C ASP A 112 15.48 7.04 14.74
N LYS A 113 15.89 6.96 13.47
CA LYS A 113 16.34 5.74 12.78
C LYS A 113 15.23 4.71 12.53
N GLN A 114 14.00 5.13 12.22
CA GLN A 114 12.96 4.22 11.72
C GLN A 114 12.61 4.52 10.25
N VAL A 115 12.41 3.46 9.48
CA VAL A 115 11.98 3.51 8.08
C VAL A 115 10.66 2.77 7.94
N VAL A 116 9.69 3.41 7.29
CA VAL A 116 8.43 2.82 6.87
C VAL A 116 8.56 2.41 5.42
N ASN A 117 8.15 1.19 5.09
CA ASN A 117 7.86 0.77 3.73
C ASN A 117 6.37 0.47 3.65
N VAL A 118 5.60 1.24 2.88
CA VAL A 118 4.15 1.07 2.76
C VAL A 118 3.75 0.77 1.32
N ALA A 119 2.84 -0.19 1.14
CA ALA A 119 2.19 -0.49 -0.12
C ALA A 119 0.65 -0.41 0.03
N ASN A 120 -0.02 0.12 -0.99
CA ASN A 120 -1.48 0.11 -1.10
C ASN A 120 -1.91 -1.14 -1.87
N LEU A 121 -2.71 -2.02 -1.26
CA LEU A 121 -3.24 -3.22 -1.90
C LEU A 121 -4.74 -3.08 -2.14
N SER A 122 -5.25 -3.58 -3.27
CA SER A 122 -6.70 -3.75 -3.46
C SER A 122 -7.23 -4.82 -2.50
N GLN A 123 -8.54 -4.80 -2.22
CA GLN A 123 -9.20 -5.88 -1.46
C GLN A 123 -8.91 -7.28 -2.04
N GLN A 124 -8.87 -7.40 -3.37
CA GLN A 124 -8.56 -8.67 -4.04
C GLN A 124 -7.11 -9.12 -3.76
N ALA A 125 -6.15 -8.20 -3.85
CA ALA A 125 -4.75 -8.50 -3.56
C ALA A 125 -4.51 -8.80 -2.07
N PHE A 126 -5.29 -8.18 -1.17
CA PHE A 126 -5.21 -8.41 0.27
C PHE A 126 -5.96 -9.67 0.74
N ALA A 127 -6.98 -10.15 0.00
CA ALA A 127 -7.82 -11.28 0.41
C ALA A 127 -7.05 -12.52 0.89
N PRO A 128 -5.93 -12.95 0.26
CA PRO A 128 -5.10 -14.04 0.78
C PRO A 128 -4.57 -13.83 2.20
N LEU A 129 -4.22 -12.59 2.58
CA LEU A 129 -3.64 -12.28 3.90
C LEU A 129 -4.63 -12.45 5.05
N ARG A 130 -5.94 -12.40 4.78
CA ARG A 130 -6.99 -12.46 5.81
C ARG A 130 -6.95 -13.73 6.66
N GLN A 131 -6.38 -14.81 6.14
CA GLN A 131 -6.28 -16.09 6.86
C GLN A 131 -4.87 -16.69 6.75
N ALA A 132 -3.89 -15.89 6.34
CA ALA A 132 -2.55 -16.36 6.09
C ALA A 132 -1.81 -16.76 7.38
N THR A 133 -0.88 -17.69 7.22
CA THR A 133 0.03 -18.16 8.27
C THR A 133 1.44 -17.64 8.09
N ARG A 134 1.77 -17.14 6.90
CA ARG A 134 3.05 -16.54 6.56
C ARG A 134 2.87 -15.42 5.54
N VAL A 135 3.64 -14.35 5.71
CA VAL A 135 3.82 -13.33 4.66
C VAL A 135 5.30 -13.10 4.45
N HIS A 136 5.70 -13.01 3.19
CA HIS A 136 7.04 -12.64 2.77
C HIS A 136 6.97 -11.35 1.96
N ILE A 137 7.73 -10.34 2.38
CA ILE A 137 7.68 -9.00 1.78
C ILE A 137 9.08 -8.60 1.33
N ARG A 138 9.19 -8.32 0.04
CA ARG A 138 10.33 -7.65 -0.58
C ARG A 138 10.00 -6.19 -0.81
N ALA A 139 10.80 -5.28 -0.28
CA ALA A 139 10.67 -3.84 -0.49
C ALA A 139 12.05 -3.23 -0.75
N GLY A 140 12.44 -3.12 -2.02
CA GLY A 140 13.74 -2.59 -2.41
C GLY A 140 14.95 -3.45 -2.00
N ALA A 141 16.06 -2.81 -1.65
CA ALA A 141 17.37 -3.44 -1.46
C ALA A 141 17.73 -3.79 0.01
N ARG A 142 16.75 -4.09 0.87
CA ARG A 142 16.99 -4.41 2.30
C ARG A 142 16.30 -5.72 2.64
N PRO A 143 16.86 -6.53 3.58
CA PRO A 143 16.60 -7.96 3.59
C PRO A 143 15.11 -8.23 3.63
N ASP A 144 14.70 -9.15 2.76
CA ASP A 144 13.33 -9.57 2.65
C ASP A 144 12.81 -10.01 4.02
N VAL A 145 11.58 -9.63 4.34
CA VAL A 145 11.01 -9.92 5.65
C VAL A 145 9.99 -11.03 5.51
N THR A 146 10.26 -12.18 6.14
CA THR A 146 9.29 -13.26 6.30
C THR A 146 8.73 -13.24 7.71
N LEU A 147 7.41 -13.15 7.88
CA LEU A 147 6.74 -13.08 9.18
C LEU A 147 5.81 -14.27 9.37
N GLN A 148 5.82 -14.85 10.57
CA GLN A 148 4.84 -15.86 10.98
C GLN A 148 3.53 -15.19 11.41
N LEU A 149 2.47 -15.37 10.64
CA LEU A 149 1.16 -14.82 10.96
C LEU A 149 0.35 -15.80 11.82
N THR A 150 -0.29 -15.28 12.86
CA THR A 150 -1.24 -16.04 13.69
C THR A 150 -2.44 -15.15 13.99
N GLN A 151 -3.62 -15.75 14.11
CA GLN A 151 -4.89 -15.08 14.41
C GLN A 151 -5.33 -14.05 13.35
N MET A 152 -4.91 -14.19 12.09
CA MET A 152 -5.23 -13.22 11.03
C MET A 152 -6.73 -13.06 10.82
N LYS A 153 -7.50 -14.16 10.86
CA LYS A 153 -8.96 -14.10 10.70
C LYS A 153 -9.58 -13.18 11.75
N GLN A 154 -9.22 -13.36 13.03
CA GLN A 154 -9.73 -12.54 14.13
C GLN A 154 -9.34 -11.07 13.97
N VAL A 155 -8.10 -10.80 13.53
CA VAL A 155 -7.62 -9.43 13.29
C VAL A 155 -8.41 -8.77 12.17
N THR A 156 -8.62 -9.47 11.05
CA THR A 156 -9.35 -8.89 9.92
C THR A 156 -10.84 -8.76 10.19
N ASP A 157 -11.44 -9.67 10.97
CA ASP A 157 -12.84 -9.53 11.40
C ASP A 157 -13.01 -8.31 12.34
N ALA A 158 -12.03 -8.07 13.24
CA ALA A 158 -12.02 -6.89 14.09
C ALA A 158 -11.82 -5.59 13.29
N LEU A 159 -10.96 -5.61 12.27
CA LEU A 159 -10.78 -4.48 11.35
C LEU A 159 -12.06 -4.20 10.54
N ASP A 160 -12.75 -5.23 10.06
CA ASP A 160 -14.01 -5.06 9.33
C ASP A 160 -15.08 -4.42 10.23
N THR A 161 -15.15 -4.86 11.50
CA THR A 161 -16.03 -4.26 12.51
C THR A 161 -15.69 -2.78 12.74
N CYS A 162 -14.40 -2.48 12.92
CA CYS A 162 -13.93 -1.10 13.06
C CYS A 162 -14.31 -0.24 11.85
N VAL A 163 -14.13 -0.76 10.63
CA VAL A 163 -14.45 -0.02 9.41
C VAL A 163 -15.96 0.23 9.32
N ALA A 164 -16.81 -0.73 9.67
CA ALA A 164 -18.26 -0.53 9.70
C ALA A 164 -18.69 0.57 10.70
N ASP A 165 -18.11 0.56 11.90
CA ASP A 165 -18.34 1.60 12.91
C ASP A 165 -17.85 2.97 12.43
N LEU A 166 -16.64 3.01 11.86
CA LEU A 166 -16.06 4.22 11.30
C LEU A 166 -16.95 4.78 10.19
N GLN A 167 -17.48 3.93 9.31
CA GLN A 167 -18.36 4.35 8.23
C GLN A 167 -19.64 5.00 8.75
N THR A 168 -20.20 4.44 9.82
CA THR A 168 -21.39 5.00 10.50
C THR A 168 -21.06 6.37 11.12
N VAL A 169 -19.96 6.48 11.87
CA VAL A 169 -19.56 7.72 12.57
C VAL A 169 -19.21 8.84 11.60
N TRP A 170 -18.66 8.51 10.43
CA TRP A 170 -18.18 9.49 9.44
C TRP A 170 -19.17 9.75 8.30
N ASN A 171 -20.40 9.21 8.37
CA ASN A 171 -21.43 9.34 7.34
C ASN A 171 -20.94 8.90 5.94
N VAL A 172 -20.24 7.76 5.91
CA VAL A 172 -19.57 7.21 4.72
C VAL A 172 -20.43 6.20 3.98
N ASP A 173 -21.30 5.50 4.70
CA ASP A 173 -22.08 4.39 4.17
C ASP A 173 -23.21 4.84 3.24
N SER A 174 -23.71 3.92 2.42
CA SER A 174 -24.83 4.19 1.50
C SER A 174 -26.17 4.49 2.22
N GLN A 175 -26.28 4.16 3.51
CA GLN A 175 -27.47 4.38 4.34
C GLN A 175 -27.47 5.79 4.97
N SER A 176 -26.33 6.45 4.98
CA SER A 176 -26.12 7.85 5.38
C SER A 176 -26.75 8.83 4.40
N ASN A 177 -27.35 8.35 3.31
CA ASN A 177 -28.17 9.13 2.40
C ASN A 177 -29.36 9.76 3.17
N GLY A 178 -29.14 10.96 3.70
CA GLY A 178 -30.12 11.72 4.47
C GLY A 178 -29.60 12.31 5.79
N THR A 179 -28.45 11.88 6.30
CA THR A 179 -27.88 12.42 7.55
C THR A 179 -27.05 13.69 7.31
N ILE A 180 -26.50 13.87 6.11
CA ILE A 180 -25.77 15.06 5.70
C ILE A 180 -26.61 15.89 4.73
N ARG A 181 -26.95 17.12 5.16
CA ARG A 181 -27.66 18.10 4.32
C ARG A 181 -26.72 18.78 3.33
N GLN A 182 -25.49 19.04 3.76
CA GLN A 182 -24.45 19.67 2.96
C GLN A 182 -23.10 19.07 3.32
N TYR A 183 -22.39 18.51 2.33
CA TYR A 183 -21.02 18.02 2.53
C TYR A 183 -20.02 19.15 2.77
N ALA A 184 -18.87 18.82 3.33
CA ALA A 184 -17.78 19.78 3.52
C ALA A 184 -17.36 20.38 2.18
N ILE A 185 -17.01 21.66 2.18
CA ILE A 185 -16.64 22.39 0.95
C ILE A 185 -15.17 22.79 1.03
N PRO A 186 -14.33 22.42 0.05
CA PRO A 186 -12.96 22.93 -0.04
C PRO A 186 -12.97 24.46 -0.17
N LYS A 187 -12.22 25.16 0.69
CA LYS A 187 -12.10 26.64 0.62
C LYS A 187 -11.35 27.11 -0.63
N ARG A 188 -10.61 26.21 -1.27
CA ARG A 188 -9.95 26.38 -2.57
C ARG A 188 -10.25 25.14 -3.40
N GLN A 189 -10.40 25.31 -4.71
CA GLN A 189 -10.47 24.18 -5.63
C GLN A 189 -9.22 23.30 -5.49
N PHE A 190 -9.40 21.98 -5.54
CA PHE A 190 -8.29 21.04 -5.33
C PHE A 190 -7.12 21.26 -6.29
N ILE A 191 -7.40 21.56 -7.56
CA ILE A 191 -6.33 21.82 -8.55
C ILE A 191 -5.40 22.95 -8.12
N ASN A 192 -5.91 23.95 -7.40
CA ASN A 192 -5.11 25.09 -6.91
C ASN A 192 -4.32 24.78 -5.64
N LEU A 193 -4.45 23.56 -5.09
CA LEU A 193 -3.59 23.09 -4.01
C LEU A 193 -2.28 22.49 -4.53
N PHE A 194 -2.26 22.05 -5.80
CA PHE A 194 -1.11 21.40 -6.42
C PHE A 194 -0.33 22.38 -7.31
N THR A 195 0.99 22.31 -7.25
CA THR A 195 1.90 23.04 -8.13
C THR A 195 2.83 22.06 -8.85
N ALA A 196 3.59 22.54 -9.84
CA ALA A 196 4.52 21.69 -10.59
C ALA A 196 5.61 21.08 -9.68
N GLU A 197 6.00 21.80 -8.62
CA GLU A 197 6.99 21.39 -7.62
C GLU A 197 6.49 20.24 -6.74
N ASP A 198 5.18 20.02 -6.68
CA ASP A 198 4.63 18.85 -5.97
C ASP A 198 4.89 17.56 -6.71
N TYR A 199 5.31 17.58 -7.98
CA TYR A 199 5.59 16.35 -8.72
C TYR A 199 6.84 15.65 -8.16
N PRO A 200 6.73 14.42 -7.61
CA PRO A 200 7.87 13.72 -7.03
C PRO A 200 9.00 13.55 -8.05
N SER A 201 10.22 13.94 -7.67
CA SER A 201 11.37 13.92 -8.59
C SER A 201 11.70 12.52 -9.13
N THR A 202 11.47 11.47 -8.34
CA THR A 202 11.61 10.07 -8.74
C THR A 202 10.61 9.71 -9.85
N ALA A 203 9.36 10.13 -9.70
CA ALA A 203 8.31 9.90 -10.69
C ALA A 203 8.59 10.66 -12.00
N ILE A 204 9.12 11.89 -11.93
CA ILE A 204 9.61 12.61 -13.12
C ILE A 204 10.72 11.82 -13.82
N ARG A 205 11.77 11.41 -13.10
CA ARG A 205 12.91 10.68 -13.67
C ARG A 205 12.51 9.36 -14.33
N GLN A 206 11.46 8.71 -13.82
CA GLN A 206 10.93 7.45 -14.33
C GLN A 206 9.77 7.64 -15.33
N ALA A 207 9.46 8.87 -15.72
CA ALA A 207 8.34 9.21 -16.60
C ALA A 207 6.99 8.61 -16.14
N GLN A 208 6.81 8.45 -14.83
CA GLN A 208 5.61 7.88 -14.24
C GLN A 208 4.45 8.86 -14.38
N THR A 209 3.24 8.34 -14.49
CA THR A 209 1.98 9.08 -14.49
C THR A 209 0.92 8.18 -13.86
N GLY A 210 -0.25 8.72 -13.53
CA GLY A 210 -1.35 7.87 -13.12
C GLY A 210 -2.54 8.64 -12.57
N ASP A 211 -3.66 7.94 -12.53
CA ASP A 211 -4.91 8.43 -11.98
C ASP A 211 -5.17 7.73 -10.65
N LEU A 212 -5.44 8.51 -9.62
CA LEU A 212 -5.84 7.97 -8.31
C LEU A 212 -7.17 8.55 -7.90
N SER A 213 -7.94 7.77 -7.14
CA SER A 213 -9.06 8.30 -6.37
C SER A 213 -8.69 8.36 -4.90
N PHE A 214 -9.19 9.36 -4.21
CA PHE A 214 -8.91 9.58 -2.80
C PHE A 214 -10.20 9.80 -2.03
N VAL A 215 -10.10 9.62 -0.72
CA VAL A 215 -11.15 9.87 0.26
C VAL A 215 -10.54 10.67 1.40
N LEU A 216 -11.14 11.81 1.69
CA LEU A 216 -10.79 12.69 2.79
C LEU A 216 -11.86 12.56 3.87
N LEU A 217 -11.45 12.32 5.11
CA LEU A 217 -12.32 12.42 6.28
C LEU A 217 -12.18 13.83 6.85
N ILE A 218 -13.29 14.56 6.96
CA ILE A 218 -13.32 15.95 7.40
C ILE A 218 -14.20 16.06 8.64
N ASP A 219 -13.62 16.54 9.73
CA ASP A 219 -14.30 16.63 11.03
C ASP A 219 -15.31 17.79 11.08
N GLU A 220 -16.04 17.89 12.19
CA GLU A 220 -17.05 18.93 12.45
C GLU A 220 -16.47 20.35 12.46
N LYS A 221 -15.14 20.50 12.57
CA LYS A 221 -14.43 21.79 12.52
C LYS A 221 -13.91 22.10 11.11
N GLY A 222 -14.10 21.21 10.15
CA GLY A 222 -13.58 21.35 8.79
C GLY A 222 -12.08 21.05 8.70
N ALA A 223 -11.53 20.34 9.69
CA ALA A 223 -10.15 19.86 9.68
C ALA A 223 -10.06 18.50 8.98
N LEU A 224 -8.95 18.26 8.27
CA LEU A 224 -8.69 16.97 7.64
C LEU A 224 -8.24 15.97 8.73
N ALA A 225 -9.08 14.97 9.00
CA ALA A 225 -8.83 13.95 10.01
C ALA A 225 -8.13 12.70 9.45
N ASP A 226 -8.37 12.37 8.17
CA ASP A 226 -7.60 11.35 7.44
C ASP A 226 -7.62 11.60 5.93
N CYS A 227 -6.59 11.11 5.25
CA CYS A 227 -6.53 11.02 3.78
C CYS A 227 -6.13 9.60 3.41
N THR A 228 -6.99 8.94 2.64
CA THR A 228 -6.73 7.60 2.12
C THR A 228 -6.90 7.59 0.61
N ILE A 229 -6.02 6.84 -0.06
CA ILE A 229 -6.11 6.55 -1.48
C ILE A 229 -7.03 5.34 -1.66
N ASP A 230 -8.13 5.54 -2.38
CA ASP A 230 -9.18 4.53 -2.59
C ASP A 230 -8.96 3.73 -3.88
N GLN A 231 -8.36 4.36 -4.89
CA GLN A 231 -7.80 3.70 -6.06
C GLN A 231 -6.40 4.24 -6.27
N THR A 232 -5.41 3.35 -6.22
CA THR A 232 -4.01 3.71 -6.43
C THR A 232 -3.76 4.14 -7.87
N SER A 233 -2.85 5.10 -8.06
CA SER A 233 -2.29 5.44 -9.38
C SER A 233 -1.40 4.33 -9.96
N GLY A 234 -1.08 3.30 -9.16
CA GLY A 234 -0.01 2.35 -9.45
C GLY A 234 1.39 2.90 -9.12
N VAL A 235 1.48 4.15 -8.66
CA VAL A 235 2.74 4.83 -8.34
C VAL A 235 2.68 5.37 -6.91
N ALA A 236 3.33 4.67 -5.98
CA ALA A 236 3.22 4.95 -4.55
C ALA A 236 3.66 6.37 -4.16
N SER A 237 4.63 6.95 -4.89
CA SER A 237 5.07 8.34 -4.65
C SER A 237 4.00 9.37 -5.02
N LEU A 238 3.26 9.17 -6.11
CA LEU A 238 2.14 10.06 -6.53
C LEU A 238 0.96 9.95 -5.56
N ASP A 239 0.65 8.73 -5.13
CA ASP A 239 -0.36 8.42 -4.12
C ASP A 239 -0.09 9.17 -2.80
N ALA A 240 1.10 9.00 -2.24
CA ALA A 240 1.46 9.64 -0.97
C ALA A 240 1.57 11.15 -1.09
N GLN A 241 2.13 11.66 -2.19
CA GLN A 241 2.24 13.09 -2.42
C GLN A 241 0.87 13.76 -2.47
N SER A 242 -0.13 13.09 -3.04
CA SER A 242 -1.52 13.59 -3.06
C SER A 242 -2.04 13.82 -1.65
N CYS A 243 -1.89 12.83 -0.76
CA CYS A 243 -2.28 13.01 0.64
C CYS A 243 -1.40 14.02 1.39
N PHE A 244 -0.11 14.13 1.06
CA PHE A 244 0.77 15.14 1.65
C PHE A 244 0.30 16.56 1.32
N VAL A 245 -0.03 16.83 0.06
CA VAL A 245 -0.57 18.14 -0.37
C VAL A 245 -1.89 18.45 0.34
N PHE A 246 -2.82 17.49 0.44
CA PHE A 246 -4.07 17.71 1.17
C PHE A 246 -3.83 18.01 2.64
N ARG A 247 -3.00 17.21 3.33
CA ARG A 247 -2.70 17.42 4.76
C ARG A 247 -2.05 18.76 5.05
N THR A 248 -1.21 19.24 4.14
CA THR A 248 -0.44 20.47 4.36
C THR A 248 -1.18 21.74 3.90
N ARG A 249 -2.05 21.65 2.89
CA ARG A 249 -2.63 22.84 2.22
C ARG A 249 -4.15 22.90 2.23
N ALA A 250 -4.85 21.78 2.37
CA ALA A 250 -6.31 21.79 2.26
C ALA A 250 -6.96 22.42 3.50
N LYS A 251 -8.04 23.18 3.26
CA LYS A 251 -8.89 23.76 4.29
C LYS A 251 -10.33 23.61 3.85
N PHE A 252 -11.22 23.28 4.79
CA PHE A 252 -12.62 23.02 4.48
C PHE A 252 -13.54 23.92 5.29
N THR A 253 -14.66 24.28 4.68
CA THR A 253 -15.86 24.63 5.43
C THR A 253 -16.50 23.32 5.88
N PRO A 254 -16.87 23.16 7.17
CA PRO A 254 -17.44 21.92 7.69
C PRO A 254 -18.71 21.49 6.94
N ALA A 255 -19.03 20.20 7.00
CA ALA A 255 -20.35 19.73 6.58
C ALA A 255 -21.44 20.16 7.58
N VAL A 256 -22.68 20.14 7.11
CA VAL A 256 -23.87 20.41 7.90
C VAL A 256 -24.76 19.17 7.90
N GLY A 257 -25.09 18.68 9.09
CA GLY A 257 -26.00 17.57 9.31
C GLY A 257 -27.46 17.93 9.01
N ALA A 258 -28.33 16.91 9.00
CA ALA A 258 -29.78 17.09 8.85
C ALA A 258 -30.41 17.93 9.98
N ASP A 259 -29.79 17.93 11.15
CA ASP A 259 -30.15 18.74 12.33
C ASP A 259 -29.67 20.21 12.24
N GLY A 260 -28.93 20.57 11.19
CA GLY A 260 -28.36 21.90 10.99
C GLY A 260 -27.05 22.17 11.74
N GLN A 261 -26.49 21.18 12.44
CA GLN A 261 -25.22 21.32 13.16
C GLN A 261 -24.02 20.91 12.29
N PRO A 262 -22.81 21.39 12.62
CA PRO A 262 -21.60 20.90 11.96
C PRO A 262 -21.43 19.38 12.15
N ALA A 263 -21.12 18.67 11.07
CA ALA A 263 -21.05 17.22 11.06
C ALA A 263 -19.75 16.71 10.43
N LYS A 264 -19.36 15.49 10.79
CA LYS A 264 -18.32 14.74 10.07
C LYS A 264 -18.82 14.38 8.69
N SER A 265 -17.94 14.46 7.70
CA SER A 265 -18.28 14.05 6.34
C SER A 265 -17.05 13.59 5.59
N ILE A 266 -17.30 13.11 4.37
CA ILE A 266 -16.24 12.74 3.45
C ILE A 266 -16.24 13.60 2.19
N LEU A 267 -15.07 13.74 1.60
CA LEU A 267 -14.92 14.17 0.22
C LEU A 267 -14.16 13.12 -0.59
N LYS A 268 -14.70 12.80 -1.76
CA LYS A 268 -14.06 11.92 -2.74
C LYS A 268 -13.66 12.74 -3.94
N GLY A 269 -12.60 12.32 -4.62
CA GLY A 269 -12.17 12.94 -5.85
C GLY A 269 -11.15 12.09 -6.58
N ILE A 270 -10.77 12.55 -7.76
CA ILE A 270 -9.75 11.95 -8.60
C ILE A 270 -8.65 12.99 -8.83
N ILE A 271 -7.39 12.54 -8.79
CA ILE A 271 -6.24 13.33 -9.22
C ILE A 271 -5.63 12.66 -10.44
N HIS A 272 -5.37 13.46 -11.47
CA HIS A 272 -4.68 13.05 -12.67
C HIS A 272 -3.24 13.58 -12.63
N TRP A 273 -2.27 12.71 -12.36
CA TRP A 273 -0.86 13.07 -12.41
C TRP A 273 -0.34 12.91 -13.84
N VAL A 274 -0.11 14.06 -14.49
CA VAL A 274 0.42 14.13 -15.86
C VAL A 274 1.78 14.82 -15.85
N LEU A 275 2.75 14.31 -16.62
CA LEU A 275 4.10 14.85 -16.63
C LEU A 275 4.09 16.36 -16.98
N PRO A 276 4.87 17.19 -16.27
CA PRO A 276 4.99 18.61 -16.56
C PRO A 276 5.43 18.82 -18.02
N GLY A 277 4.67 19.60 -18.79
CA GLY A 277 4.93 19.84 -20.21
C GLY A 277 4.34 18.81 -21.19
N GLY A 278 3.68 17.75 -20.71
CA GLY A 278 2.92 16.82 -21.55
C GLY A 278 1.53 17.38 -21.87
N SER A 279 1.21 17.61 -23.14
CA SER A 279 -0.14 18.07 -23.53
C SER A 279 -1.19 16.99 -23.26
N THR A 280 -2.15 17.26 -22.38
CA THR A 280 -3.40 16.49 -22.26
C THR A 280 -4.33 16.86 -23.42
N LYS A 281 -4.01 16.39 -24.63
CA LYS A 281 -5.08 16.25 -25.63
C LYS A 281 -5.89 15.02 -25.25
N PRO A 282 -7.15 15.14 -24.82
CA PRO A 282 -8.00 13.97 -24.66
C PRO A 282 -8.04 13.25 -26.00
N LYS A 283 -7.71 11.96 -26.03
CA LYS A 283 -7.94 11.12 -27.21
C LYS A 283 -9.46 11.04 -27.41
N ARG A 284 -10.03 11.99 -28.18
CA ARG A 284 -11.33 11.78 -28.81
C ARG A 284 -11.17 10.53 -29.67
N LYS A 285 -11.74 9.40 -29.23
CA LYS A 285 -12.11 8.33 -30.15
C LYS A 285 -13.14 8.95 -31.09
N TYR A 286 -12.71 9.38 -32.27
CA TYR A 286 -13.65 9.52 -33.37
C TYR A 286 -14.12 8.09 -33.67
N ALA A 287 -15.36 7.80 -33.29
CA ALA A 287 -16.12 6.74 -33.93
C ALA A 287 -16.38 7.25 -35.34
N GLU A 288 -15.66 6.69 -36.29
CA GLU A 288 -15.82 6.94 -37.71
C GLU A 288 -16.75 5.86 -38.27
N GLY A 289 -17.90 6.29 -38.81
CA GLY A 289 -18.62 5.60 -39.87
C GLY A 289 -19.78 4.67 -39.48
N VAL A 290 -21.00 5.22 -39.44
CA VAL A 290 -22.20 4.58 -40.03
C VAL A 290 -23.06 5.67 -40.68
N GLU A 291 -23.12 5.64 -42.01
CA GLU A 291 -24.11 6.17 -42.98
C GLU A 291 -23.36 6.14 -44.33
N GLU A 292 -23.75 5.42 -45.39
CA GLU A 292 -25.01 4.81 -45.83
C GLU A 292 -24.88 3.31 -46.15
#